data_AF-D7NEY7-F1
#
_entry.id   AF-D7NEY7-F1
#
_cell.length_a   1.000
_cell.length_b   1.000
_cell.length_c   1.000
_cell.angle_alpha   90.00
_cell.angle_beta   90.00
_cell.angle_gamma   90.00
#
_symmetry.space_group_name_H-M   'P 1'
#
loop_
_entity.id
_entity.type
_entity.pdbx_description
1 polymer ?
#
loop_
_entity_poly.entity_id
_entity_poly.type
_entity_poly.pdbx_seq_one_letter_code
_entity_poly.pdbx_strand_id
1 'polypeptide(L)'
;MRKMIRSVVQSSRKSRLISAELTEEESQKLLMLKIESNGRCCSFYYVQKGESLYVLVQGVAAVNLSTLQSCGFLGSCIDLYATLNKLVCVK
;
A
#
# COMPACT_ATOMS: atom_id res chain seq x y z
N MET A 1 27.55 -0.28 -21.81
CA MET A 1 27.09 1.06 -21.34
C MET A 1 26.09 0.85 -20.22
N ARG A 2 26.41 1.26 -18.98
CA ARG A 2 25.54 1.08 -17.80
C ARG A 2 24.57 2.26 -17.72
N LYS A 3 23.27 2.02 -17.96
CA LYS A 3 22.24 3.05 -17.76
C LYS A 3 22.02 3.26 -16.27
N MET A 4 22.58 4.34 -15.73
CA MET A 4 22.21 4.90 -14.43
C MET A 4 20.75 5.37 -14.50
N ILE A 5 19.86 4.71 -13.77
CA ILE A 5 18.52 5.22 -13.53
C ILE A 5 18.65 6.29 -12.45
N ARG A 6 18.62 7.56 -12.86
CA ARG A 6 18.52 8.71 -11.95
C ARG A 6 17.14 8.68 -11.30
N SER A 7 17.07 8.43 -10.00
CA SER A 7 15.85 8.64 -9.22
C SER A 7 15.56 10.14 -9.19
N VAL A 8 14.52 10.55 -9.90
CA VAL A 8 14.00 11.92 -9.84
C VAL A 8 13.22 12.05 -8.53
N VAL A 9 13.84 12.69 -7.55
CA VAL A 9 13.13 13.26 -6.40
C VAL A 9 12.45 14.53 -6.90
N GLN A 10 11.13 14.46 -7.10
CA GLN A 10 10.30 15.64 -7.35
C GLN A 10 9.33 15.85 -6.20
N SER A 11 9.63 16.89 -5.43
CA SER A 11 8.81 17.48 -4.38
C SER A 11 7.66 18.29 -5.01
N SER A 12 6.42 17.80 -4.86
CA SER A 12 5.15 18.57 -4.88
C SER A 12 4.04 17.63 -4.38
N ARG A 13 3.35 17.99 -3.28
CA ARG A 13 2.44 17.12 -2.51
C ARG A 13 1.19 16.72 -3.31
N LYS A 14 1.30 15.66 -4.12
CA LYS A 14 0.19 14.82 -4.58
C LYS A 14 0.39 13.47 -3.89
N SER A 15 -0.53 13.04 -3.03
CA SER A 15 -0.46 11.72 -2.40
C SER A 15 -0.53 10.67 -3.52
N ARG A 16 0.60 10.03 -3.80
CA ARG A 16 0.65 8.95 -4.79
C ARG A 16 -0.07 7.76 -4.16
N LEU A 17 -1.24 7.41 -4.68
CA LEU A 17 -1.89 6.14 -4.38
C LEU A 17 -0.94 5.02 -4.82
N ILE A 18 -0.73 4.05 -3.94
CA ILE A 18 0.10 2.89 -4.22
C ILE A 18 -0.82 1.68 -4.20
N SER A 19 -0.84 0.98 -5.32
CA SER A 19 -1.63 -0.22 -5.55
C SER A 19 -0.82 -1.21 -6.38
N ALA A 20 -1.14 -2.48 -6.23
CA ALA A 20 -0.68 -3.55 -7.12
C ALA A 20 -1.92 -4.15 -7.79
N GLU A 21 -1.86 -4.31 -9.10
CA GLU A 21 -2.87 -5.04 -9.86
C GLU A 21 -2.43 -6.50 -9.96
N LEU A 22 -3.36 -7.42 -9.77
CA LEU A 22 -3.13 -8.85 -9.93
C LEU A 22 -3.68 -9.28 -11.29
N THR A 23 -3.00 -10.21 -11.96
CA THR A 23 -3.57 -10.88 -13.14
C THR A 23 -4.75 -11.77 -12.75
N GLU A 24 -5.53 -12.22 -13.74
CA GLU A 24 -6.63 -13.17 -13.54
C GLU A 24 -6.14 -14.42 -12.77
N GLU A 25 -4.99 -14.96 -13.16
CA GLU A 25 -4.38 -16.15 -12.57
C GLU A 25 -3.93 -15.91 -11.12
N GLU A 26 -3.33 -14.75 -10.84
CA GLU A 26 -2.89 -14.35 -9.51
C GLU A 26 -4.06 -14.09 -8.57
N SER A 27 -5.18 -13.55 -9.09
CA SER A 27 -6.39 -13.26 -8.32
C SER A 27 -7.06 -14.51 -7.72
N GLN A 28 -6.79 -15.68 -8.30
CA GLN A 28 -7.32 -16.96 -7.81
C GLN A 28 -6.44 -17.60 -6.72
N LYS A 29 -5.26 -17.03 -6.44
CA LYS A 29 -4.35 -17.54 -5.41
C LYS A 29 -4.60 -16.87 -4.06
N LEU A 30 -4.23 -17.57 -2.99
CA LEU A 30 -4.22 -16.99 -1.64
C LEU A 30 -3.16 -15.88 -1.57
N LEU A 31 -3.61 -14.68 -1.20
CA LEU A 31 -2.78 -13.51 -0.98
C LEU A 31 -2.57 -13.30 0.52
N MET A 32 -1.31 -13.24 0.96
CA MET A 32 -0.94 -12.86 2.31
C MET A 32 -0.49 -11.40 2.31
N LEU A 33 -1.03 -10.60 3.23
CA LEU A 33 -0.66 -9.20 3.41
C LEU A 33 0.19 -9.08 4.68
N LYS A 34 1.26 -8.28 4.62
CA LYS A 34 2.09 -7.98 5.79
C LYS A 34 2.26 -6.47 5.91
N ILE A 35 2.10 -5.98 7.13
CA ILE A 35 2.48 -4.63 7.52
C ILE A 35 3.60 -4.74 8.54
N GLU A 36 4.68 -4.01 8.34
CA GLU A 36 5.79 -3.93 9.29
C GLU A 36 5.92 -2.48 9.75
N SER A 37 5.83 -2.26 11.06
CA SER A 37 6.04 -0.95 11.66
C SER A 37 7.33 -0.95 12.46
N ASN A 38 8.20 0.02 12.18
CA ASN A 38 9.43 0.26 12.93
C ASN A 38 9.45 1.73 13.39
N GLY A 39 8.90 1.96 14.58
CA GLY A 39 8.84 3.27 15.21
C GLY A 39 8.05 4.29 14.39
N ARG A 40 8.76 5.12 13.63
CA ARG A 40 8.16 6.23 12.86
C ARG A 40 7.78 5.86 11.42
N CYS A 41 8.12 4.65 10.99
CA CYS A 41 7.94 4.21 9.61
C CYS A 41 7.13 2.91 9.54
N CYS A 42 6.20 2.84 8.59
CA CYS A 42 5.48 1.63 8.21
C CYS A 42 5.84 1.22 6.79
N SER A 43 5.92 -0.09 6.58
CA SER A 43 6.14 -0.72 5.28
C SER A 43 5.03 -1.75 5.03
N PHE A 44 4.60 -1.85 3.77
CA PHE A 44 3.49 -2.69 3.34
C PHE A 44 3.98 -3.67 2.28
N TYR A 45 3.58 -4.93 2.44
CA TYR A 45 4.03 -6.03 1.63
C TYR A 45 2.87 -6.97 1.31
N TYR A 46 3.02 -7.74 0.24
CA TYR A 46 2.15 -8.86 -0.06
C TYR A 46 2.95 -10.06 -0.57
N VAL A 47 2.38 -11.25 -0.43
CA VAL A 47 2.96 -12.53 -0.87
C VAL A 47 1.85 -13.36 -1.50
N GLN A 48 2.11 -13.94 -2.67
CA GLN A 48 1.29 -15.03 -3.17
C GLN A 48 1.86 -16.36 -2.64
N LYS A 49 0.99 -17.32 -2.37
CA LYS A 49 1.39 -18.62 -1.82
C LYS A 49 2.48 -19.28 -2.69
N GLY A 50 3.66 -19.49 -2.10
CA GLY A 50 4.82 -20.10 -2.76
C GLY A 50 5.80 -19.12 -3.41
N GLU A 51 5.53 -17.81 -3.32
CA GLU A 51 6.37 -16.75 -3.91
C GLU A 51 7.13 -15.95 -2.84
N SER A 52 8.05 -15.10 -3.29
CA SER A 52 8.82 -14.19 -2.44
C SER A 52 7.97 -12.99 -1.98
N LEU A 53 8.47 -12.27 -0.96
CA LEU A 53 7.81 -11.08 -0.42
C LEU A 53 7.88 -9.91 -1.41
N TYR A 54 6.73 -9.47 -1.90
CA TYR A 54 6.61 -8.28 -2.74
C TYR A 54 6.45 -7.03 -1.88
N VAL A 55 7.22 -5.99 -2.20
CA VAL A 55 7.17 -4.69 -1.53
C VAL A 55 6.17 -3.79 -2.24
N LEU A 56 5.12 -3.38 -1.54
CA LEU A 56 4.17 -2.40 -2.06
C LEU A 56 4.69 -0.97 -1.81
N VAL A 57 5.02 -0.65 -0.57
CA VAL A 57 5.64 0.62 -0.19
C VAL A 57 6.47 0.47 1.08
N GLN A 58 7.54 1.25 1.20
CA GLN A 58 8.39 1.32 2.39
C GLN A 58 8.50 2.76 2.90
N GLY A 59 8.73 2.90 4.20
CA GLY A 59 9.07 4.18 4.81
C GLY A 59 7.89 5.16 4.89
N VAL A 60 6.65 4.65 4.90
CA VAL A 60 5.47 5.49 5.10
C VAL A 60 5.51 6.07 6.51
N ALA A 61 5.45 7.39 6.64
CA ALA A 61 5.53 8.03 7.95
C ALA A 61 4.30 7.69 8.80
N ALA A 62 4.50 6.93 9.88
CA ALA A 62 3.45 6.48 10.78
C ALA A 62 2.75 7.64 11.51
N VAL A 63 3.44 8.78 11.64
CA VAL A 63 2.91 10.02 12.23
C VAL A 63 1.64 10.51 11.51
N ASN A 64 1.50 10.22 10.21
CA ASN A 64 0.30 10.57 9.44
C ASN A 64 -0.96 9.86 9.94
N LEU A 65 -0.81 8.77 10.70
CA LEU A 65 -1.90 7.99 11.30
C LEU A 65 -2.10 8.33 12.79
N SER A 66 -1.36 9.29 13.33
CA SER A 66 -1.48 9.70 14.74
C SER A 66 -2.63 10.66 14.96
N THR A 67 -3.24 10.63 16.15
CA THR A 67 -4.31 11.56 16.56
C THR A 67 -3.91 13.02 16.43
N LEU A 68 -2.63 13.33 16.66
CA LEU A 68 -2.08 14.68 16.55
C LEU A 68 -2.17 15.21 15.11
N GLN A 69 -1.92 14.37 14.11
CA GLN A 69 -1.90 14.78 12.71
C GLN A 69 -3.24 14.52 11.98
N SER A 70 -4.03 13.56 12.44
CA SER A 70 -5.37 13.27 11.91
C SER A 70 -6.46 14.15 12.52
N CYS A 71 -6.14 14.99 13.51
CA CYS A 71 -7.08 15.83 14.26
C CYS A 71 -8.30 15.03 14.79
N GLY A 72 -8.07 13.77 15.19
CA GLY A 72 -9.11 12.81 15.56
C GLY A 72 -8.98 12.29 16.99
N PHE A 73 -10.04 11.64 17.48
CA PHE A 73 -10.08 10.99 18.78
C PHE A 73 -9.53 9.55 18.75
N LEU A 74 -9.56 8.90 17.59
CA LEU A 74 -9.11 7.53 17.38
C LEU A 74 -7.69 7.51 16.82
N GLY A 75 -6.88 6.56 17.32
CA GLY A 75 -5.52 6.30 16.84
C GLY A 75 -5.48 5.53 15.52
N SER A 76 -4.32 4.95 15.22
CA SER A 76 -4.13 4.13 14.02
C SER A 76 -4.84 2.77 14.14
N CYS A 77 -5.58 2.39 13.10
CA CYS A 77 -6.23 1.08 12.96
C CYS A 77 -5.65 0.33 11.75
N ILE A 78 -5.58 -1.00 11.84
CA ILE A 78 -5.28 -1.88 10.71
C ILE A 78 -6.54 -2.70 10.46
N ASP A 79 -7.07 -2.62 9.24
CA ASP A 79 -8.27 -3.34 8.84
C ASP A 79 -8.19 -3.75 7.36
N LEU A 80 -9.02 -4.72 6.98
CA LEU A 80 -9.19 -5.17 5.61
C LEU A 80 -10.55 -4.72 5.10
N TYR A 81 -10.57 -4.05 3.95
CA TYR A 81 -11.80 -3.64 3.31
C TYR A 81 -11.82 -4.07 1.84
N ALA A 82 -13.01 -4.32 1.33
CA ALA A 82 -13.25 -4.62 -0.08
C ALA A 82 -14.24 -3.60 -0.64
N THR A 83 -13.96 -3.08 -1.83
CA THR A 83 -14.89 -2.19 -2.55
C THR A 83 -15.04 -2.71 -3.98
N LEU A 84 -16.24 -2.56 -4.53
CA LEU A 84 -16.50 -2.85 -5.93
C LEU A 84 -16.73 -1.53 -6.66
N ASN A 85 -15.80 -1.15 -7.54
CA ASN A 85 -15.90 0.06 -8.34
C ASN A 85 -16.64 -0.18 -9.68
N LYS A 86 -17.64 -1.08 -9.69
CA LYS A 86 -18.54 -1.25 -10.85
C LYS A 86 -19.74 -0.32 -10.68
N LEU A 87 -19.91 0.61 -11.62
CA LEU A 87 -21.23 1.12 -11.96
C LEU A 87 -22.06 -0.07 -12.49
N VAL A 88 -22.77 -0.75 -11.60
CA VAL A 88 -23.75 -1.76 -12.00
C VAL A 88 -24.99 -1.00 -12.46
N CYS A 89 -25.16 -0.86 -13.77
CA CYS A 89 -26.48 -0.54 -14.33
C CYS A 89 -27.37 -1.76 -14.08
N VAL A 90 -28.20 -1.69 -13.05
CA VAL A 90 -29.26 -2.67 -12.81
C VAL A 90 -30.31 -2.42 -13.90
N LYS A 91 -30.43 -3.37 -14.84
CA LYS A 91 -31.53 -3.40 -15.82
C LYS A 91 -32.81 -3.91 -15.15
#